data_AF-T0F6Z8-F1
#
_entry.id   AF-T0F6Z8-F1
#
_cell.length_a   1.000
_cell.length_b   1.000
_cell.length_c   1.000
_cell.angle_alpha   90.00
_cell.angle_beta   90.00
_cell.angle_gamma   90.00
#
_symmetry.space_group_name_H-M   'P 1'
#
loop_
_entity.id
_entity.type
_entity.pdbx_description
1 polymer ?
#
loop_
_entity_poly.entity_id
_entity_poly.type
_entity_poly.pdbx_seq_one_letter_code
_entity_poly.pdbx_strand_id
1 'polypeptide(L)'
;MAKSAALSTQVSLEESVWELFETGSYEEVVRVAERHPENVFINHLRAITEFETGGESANNFPLEGKTVLTPLLAGYLHRANGRVKEAALLFHEYFKASSSLVSYSILKTGIKTCEEAGGHKAALDLILRYKALFKDNYFAKLEFFSFYYLRKFEEALVAFKDNASILKEDRDVLAALGLCLVQLGKFEEAKGILEKLPGAGEIPSYEEKVTEYAPVIQSISVYEKRRKELSKKELLDLGYAYLFSESYKKAEEVFTFLVSQAK
;
A
#
# COMPACT_ATOMS: atom_id res chain seq x y z
N MET A 1 -19.37 -33.20 51.81
CA MET A 1 -18.80 -33.98 50.70
C MET A 1 -18.91 -33.14 49.43
N ALA A 2 -17.82 -32.48 49.05
CA ALA A 2 -17.71 -31.80 47.76
C ALA A 2 -16.96 -32.73 46.80
N LYS A 3 -17.60 -33.12 45.70
CA LYS A 3 -16.92 -33.71 44.54
C LYS A 3 -17.49 -33.08 43.28
N SER A 4 -16.74 -32.10 42.79
CA SER A 4 -16.40 -31.86 41.39
C SER A 4 -17.52 -32.05 40.36
N ALA A 5 -18.21 -30.96 40.05
CA ALA A 5 -18.76 -30.77 38.71
C ALA A 5 -17.59 -30.37 37.81
N ALA A 6 -17.04 -31.33 37.07
CA ALA A 6 -16.15 -31.04 35.96
C ALA A 6 -16.95 -30.21 34.95
N LEU A 7 -16.64 -28.92 34.84
CA LEU A 7 -17.04 -28.11 33.70
C LEU A 7 -16.36 -28.70 32.47
N SER A 8 -17.09 -29.57 31.77
CA SER A 8 -16.76 -30.01 30.42
C SER A 8 -16.78 -28.78 29.52
N THR A 9 -15.63 -28.14 29.30
CA THR A 9 -15.40 -27.18 28.21
C THR A 9 -15.38 -27.97 26.90
N GLN A 10 -16.55 -28.41 26.44
CA GLN A 10 -16.72 -28.89 25.08
C GLN A 10 -16.60 -27.68 24.16
N VAL A 11 -15.53 -27.65 23.37
CA VAL A 11 -15.35 -26.69 22.28
C VAL A 11 -16.57 -26.79 21.37
N SER A 12 -17.18 -25.65 21.05
CA SER A 12 -18.33 -25.64 20.15
C SER A 12 -17.92 -26.08 18.74
N LEU A 13 -18.87 -26.62 17.97
CA LEU A 13 -18.60 -27.03 16.59
C LEU A 13 -18.02 -25.87 15.76
N GLU A 14 -18.51 -24.65 15.96
CA GLU A 14 -18.05 -23.45 15.25
C GLU A 14 -16.61 -23.09 15.60
N GLU A 15 -16.22 -23.18 16.87
CA GLU A 15 -14.84 -22.98 17.31
C GLU A 15 -13.91 -24.06 16.72
N SER A 16 -14.31 -25.34 16.73
CA SER A 16 -13.49 -26.41 16.13
C SER A 16 -13.30 -26.22 14.62
N VAL A 17 -14.34 -25.78 13.90
CA VAL A 17 -14.20 -25.52 12.45
C VAL A 17 -13.36 -24.27 12.18
N TRP A 18 -13.44 -23.25 13.05
CA TRP A 18 -12.54 -22.10 12.98
C TRP A 18 -11.07 -22.51 13.16
N GLU A 19 -10.76 -23.39 14.12
CA GLU A 19 -9.40 -23.94 14.30
C GLU A 19 -8.91 -24.72 13.07
N LEU A 20 -9.80 -25.51 12.43
CA LEU A 20 -9.47 -26.18 11.16
C LEU A 20 -9.12 -25.16 10.07
N PHE A 21 -9.84 -24.04 10.00
CA PHE A 21 -9.55 -22.96 9.06
C PHE A 21 -8.19 -22.32 9.35
N GLU A 22 -7.89 -21.98 10.61
CA GLU A 22 -6.62 -21.35 11.00
C GLU A 22 -5.41 -22.24 10.76
N THR A 23 -5.57 -23.55 10.90
CA THR A 23 -4.51 -24.53 10.61
C THR A 23 -4.35 -24.84 9.12
N GLY A 24 -5.19 -24.24 8.25
CA GLY A 24 -5.17 -24.46 6.81
C GLY A 24 -5.78 -25.80 6.39
N SER A 25 -6.53 -26.46 7.27
CA SER A 25 -7.26 -27.71 7.01
C SER A 25 -8.55 -27.46 6.22
N TYR A 26 -8.43 -26.73 5.11
CA TYR A 26 -9.55 -26.21 4.32
C TYR A 26 -10.49 -27.28 3.78
N GLU A 27 -9.96 -28.45 3.37
CA GLU A 27 -10.78 -29.57 2.92
C GLU A 27 -11.73 -30.07 4.01
N GLU A 28 -11.26 -30.10 5.27
CA GLU A 28 -12.08 -30.53 6.40
C GLU A 28 -13.15 -29.48 6.74
N VAL A 29 -12.85 -28.18 6.62
CA VAL A 29 -13.85 -27.11 6.75
C VAL A 29 -15.00 -27.33 5.76
N VAL A 30 -14.67 -27.63 4.49
CA VAL A 30 -15.68 -27.92 3.46
C VAL A 30 -16.49 -29.17 3.79
N ARG A 31 -15.83 -30.28 4.19
CA ARG A 31 -16.52 -31.53 4.56
C ARG A 31 -17.46 -31.37 5.75
N VAL A 32 -17.07 -30.58 6.76
CA VAL A 32 -17.93 -30.31 7.92
C VAL A 32 -19.12 -29.45 7.51
N ALA A 33 -18.92 -28.45 6.66
CA ALA A 33 -20.02 -27.63 6.13
C ALA A 33 -21.07 -28.44 5.35
N GLU A 34 -20.63 -29.42 4.57
CA GLU A 34 -21.54 -30.32 3.83
C GLU A 34 -22.37 -31.23 4.74
N ARG A 35 -21.85 -31.58 5.92
CA ARG A 35 -22.57 -32.35 6.94
C ARG A 35 -23.53 -31.50 7.78
N HIS A 36 -23.33 -30.18 7.79
CA HIS A 36 -24.08 -29.21 8.58
C HIS A 36 -24.60 -28.05 7.70
N PRO A 37 -25.43 -28.33 6.67
CA PRO A 37 -25.95 -27.31 5.77
C PRO A 37 -26.83 -26.26 6.47
N GLU A 38 -27.36 -26.57 7.65
CA GLU A 38 -28.16 -25.67 8.48
C GLU A 38 -27.34 -24.63 9.25
N ASN A 39 -26.03 -24.85 9.43
CA ASN A 39 -25.19 -23.94 10.19
C ASN A 39 -24.67 -22.80 9.31
N VAL A 40 -25.21 -21.60 9.51
CA VAL A 40 -24.86 -20.41 8.71
C VAL A 40 -23.39 -19.99 8.89
N PHE A 41 -22.83 -20.10 10.10
CA PHE A 41 -21.43 -19.72 10.36
C PHE A 41 -20.46 -20.60 9.59
N ILE A 42 -20.65 -21.91 9.66
CA ILE A 42 -19.81 -22.90 8.99
C ILE A 42 -19.91 -22.73 7.47
N ASN A 43 -21.09 -22.44 6.93
CA ASN A 43 -21.25 -22.17 5.50
C ASN A 43 -20.61 -20.83 5.09
N HIS A 44 -20.68 -19.77 5.89
CA HIS A 44 -19.91 -18.54 5.63
C HIS A 44 -18.39 -18.81 5.63
N LEU A 45 -17.90 -19.63 6.56
CA LEU A 45 -16.49 -20.00 6.65
C LEU A 45 -16.05 -20.89 5.48
N ARG A 46 -16.91 -21.79 5.00
CA ARG A 46 -16.72 -22.53 3.75
C ARG A 46 -16.53 -21.58 2.56
N ALA A 47 -17.36 -20.55 2.42
CA ALA A 47 -17.22 -19.59 1.33
C ALA A 47 -15.90 -18.82 1.39
N ILE A 48 -15.52 -18.35 2.57
CA ILE A 48 -14.22 -17.70 2.77
C ILE A 48 -13.08 -18.66 2.43
N THR A 49 -13.20 -19.95 2.80
CA THR A 49 -12.23 -20.99 2.46
C THR A 49 -12.04 -21.14 0.95
N GLU A 50 -13.14 -21.21 0.19
CA GLU A 50 -13.09 -21.28 -1.28
C GLU A 50 -12.40 -20.03 -1.87
N PHE A 51 -12.68 -18.84 -1.35
CA PHE A 51 -12.00 -17.63 -1.80
C PHE A 51 -10.49 -17.63 -1.49
N GLU A 52 -10.10 -18.11 -0.31
CA GLU A 52 -8.70 -18.17 0.12
C GLU A 52 -7.89 -19.21 -0.66
N THR A 53 -8.52 -20.29 -1.12
CA THR A 53 -7.88 -21.34 -1.93
C THR A 53 -7.95 -21.09 -3.44
N GLY A 54 -8.73 -20.09 -3.87
CA GLY A 54 -8.96 -19.79 -5.29
C GLY A 54 -9.97 -20.73 -5.97
N GLY A 55 -10.84 -21.36 -5.18
CA GLY A 55 -11.92 -22.21 -5.68
C GLY A 55 -13.00 -21.41 -6.42
N GLU A 56 -13.53 -22.00 -7.51
CA GLU A 56 -14.55 -21.37 -8.36
C GLU A 56 -15.97 -21.48 -7.78
N SER A 57 -16.14 -22.19 -6.66
CA SER A 57 -17.46 -22.63 -6.17
C SER A 57 -18.07 -21.77 -5.06
N ALA A 58 -17.41 -20.67 -4.65
CA ALA A 58 -17.79 -19.86 -3.49
C ALA A 58 -19.22 -19.27 -3.56
N ASN A 59 -19.85 -19.21 -4.74
CA ASN A 59 -21.20 -18.69 -4.96
C ASN A 59 -22.29 -19.78 -5.13
N ASN A 60 -21.95 -21.07 -4.99
CA ASN A 60 -22.85 -22.18 -5.35
C ASN A 60 -23.68 -22.74 -4.18
N PHE A 61 -23.69 -22.10 -3.01
CA PHE A 61 -24.41 -22.58 -1.83
C PHE A 61 -25.05 -21.44 -1.03
N PRO A 62 -26.03 -21.72 -0.15
CA PRO A 62 -26.82 -20.69 0.53
C PRO A 62 -25.96 -19.89 1.51
N LEU A 63 -25.90 -18.57 1.30
CA LEU A 63 -25.23 -17.61 2.20
C LEU A 63 -26.28 -16.75 2.94
N GLU A 64 -27.46 -17.30 3.16
CA GLU A 64 -28.56 -16.61 3.84
C GLU A 64 -28.34 -16.62 5.36
N GLY A 65 -28.54 -15.46 5.99
CA GLY A 65 -28.39 -15.28 7.43
C GLY A 65 -27.34 -14.23 7.79
N LYS A 66 -27.17 -14.00 9.09
CA LYS A 66 -26.20 -13.03 9.61
C LYS A 66 -25.35 -13.68 10.70
N THR A 67 -24.05 -13.68 10.49
CA THR A 67 -23.02 -14.09 11.45
C THR A 67 -21.96 -13.01 11.59
N VAL A 68 -21.01 -13.21 12.52
CA VAL A 68 -19.83 -12.33 12.67
C VAL A 68 -18.98 -12.26 11.39
N LEU A 69 -19.06 -13.28 10.52
CA LEU A 69 -18.32 -13.34 9.26
C LEU A 69 -19.04 -12.63 8.09
N THR A 70 -20.29 -12.17 8.27
CA THR A 70 -21.07 -11.53 7.18
C THR A 70 -20.35 -10.34 6.53
N PRO A 71 -19.78 -9.37 7.29
CA PRO A 71 -19.08 -8.24 6.68
C PRO A 71 -17.84 -8.69 5.90
N LEU A 72 -17.16 -9.71 6.42
CA LEU A 72 -15.98 -10.28 5.80
C LEU A 72 -16.32 -10.97 4.47
N LEU A 73 -17.33 -11.84 4.48
CA LEU A 73 -17.83 -12.52 3.29
C LEU A 73 -18.29 -11.52 2.21
N ALA A 74 -18.95 -10.44 2.61
CA ALA A 74 -19.29 -9.35 1.69
C ALA A 74 -18.03 -8.73 1.06
N GLY A 75 -16.95 -8.54 1.83
CA GLY A 75 -15.65 -8.09 1.33
C GLY A 75 -15.08 -9.01 0.24
N TYR A 76 -15.09 -10.33 0.47
CA TYR A 76 -14.67 -11.31 -0.54
C TYR A 76 -15.53 -11.28 -1.80
N LEU A 77 -16.87 -11.23 -1.65
CA LEU A 77 -17.79 -11.15 -2.78
C LEU A 77 -17.58 -9.88 -3.60
N HIS A 78 -17.37 -8.73 -2.96
CA HIS A 78 -17.03 -7.49 -3.66
C HIS A 78 -15.72 -7.63 -4.44
N ARG A 79 -14.69 -8.23 -3.83
CA ARG A 79 -13.40 -8.47 -4.48
C ARG A 79 -13.53 -9.39 -5.70
N ALA A 80 -14.24 -10.51 -5.56
CA ALA A 80 -14.48 -11.46 -6.65
C ALA A 80 -15.25 -10.82 -7.82
N ASN A 81 -16.10 -9.85 -7.55
CA ASN A 81 -16.82 -9.07 -8.56
C ASN A 81 -16.02 -7.88 -9.13
N GLY A 82 -14.71 -7.79 -8.84
CA GLY A 82 -13.85 -6.69 -9.31
C GLY A 82 -14.09 -5.34 -8.61
N ARG A 83 -14.95 -5.29 -7.58
CA ARG A 83 -15.24 -4.10 -6.77
C ARG A 83 -14.24 -3.98 -5.63
N VAL A 84 -12.97 -3.80 -5.99
CA VAL A 84 -11.83 -3.87 -5.07
C VAL A 84 -11.87 -2.75 -4.01
N LYS A 85 -12.39 -1.56 -4.34
CA LYS A 85 -12.47 -0.44 -3.40
C LYS A 85 -13.48 -0.71 -2.28
N GLU A 86 -14.66 -1.20 -2.64
CA GLU A 86 -15.70 -1.60 -1.70
C GLU A 86 -15.24 -2.77 -0.83
N ALA A 87 -14.54 -3.74 -1.44
CA ALA A 87 -13.94 -4.84 -0.71
C ALA A 87 -12.92 -4.35 0.33
N ALA A 88 -12.01 -3.45 -0.05
CA ALA A 88 -11.01 -2.90 0.86
C ALA A 88 -11.63 -2.18 2.07
N LEU A 89 -12.71 -1.42 1.84
CA LEU A 89 -13.46 -0.78 2.93
C LEU A 89 -14.02 -1.83 3.90
N LEU A 90 -14.66 -2.89 3.39
CA LEU A 90 -15.25 -3.95 4.21
C LEU A 90 -14.19 -4.74 5.00
N PHE A 91 -13.06 -5.07 4.39
CA PHE A 91 -11.93 -5.70 5.09
C PHE A 91 -11.38 -4.79 6.20
N HIS A 92 -11.18 -3.50 5.92
CA HIS A 92 -10.68 -2.54 6.90
C HIS A 92 -11.65 -2.37 8.07
N GLU A 93 -12.95 -2.23 7.79
CA GLU A 93 -14.00 -2.13 8.83
C GLU A 93 -14.09 -3.39 9.68
N TYR A 94 -14.05 -4.57 9.06
CA TYR A 94 -14.05 -5.85 9.77
C TYR A 94 -12.91 -5.90 10.78
N PHE A 95 -11.68 -5.62 10.35
CA PHE A 95 -10.51 -5.63 11.22
C PHE A 95 -10.36 -4.37 12.11
N LYS A 96 -11.29 -3.42 12.07
CA LYS A 96 -11.35 -2.34 13.07
C LYS A 96 -12.26 -2.71 14.23
N ALA A 97 -13.23 -3.61 14.01
CA ALA A 97 -14.13 -4.07 15.06
C ALA A 97 -13.40 -4.90 16.12
N SER A 98 -13.66 -4.63 17.41
CA SER A 98 -13.04 -5.31 18.55
C SER A 98 -13.41 -6.79 18.66
N SER A 99 -14.51 -7.22 18.05
CA SER A 99 -15.01 -8.60 18.03
C SER A 99 -14.62 -9.38 16.77
N SER A 100 -13.69 -8.87 15.96
CA SER A 100 -13.27 -9.55 14.74
C SER A 100 -12.49 -10.83 15.04
N LEU A 101 -12.93 -11.95 14.47
CA LEU A 101 -12.12 -13.16 14.40
C LEU A 101 -10.95 -12.89 13.44
N VAL A 102 -9.73 -13.08 13.90
CA VAL A 102 -8.53 -12.76 13.14
C VAL A 102 -7.81 -14.04 12.75
N SER A 103 -7.75 -14.31 11.45
CA SER A 103 -6.86 -15.33 10.90
C SER A 103 -5.73 -14.65 10.12
N TYR A 104 -4.57 -15.31 10.13
CA TYR A 104 -3.40 -14.92 9.35
C TYR A 104 -3.72 -14.79 7.85
N SER A 105 -4.44 -15.77 7.28
CA SER A 105 -4.80 -15.78 5.85
C SER A 105 -5.72 -14.62 5.49
N ILE A 106 -6.82 -14.48 6.23
CA ILE A 106 -7.82 -13.42 6.01
C ILE A 106 -7.19 -12.02 6.15
N LEU A 107 -6.35 -11.79 7.17
CA LEU A 107 -5.70 -10.49 7.35
C LEU A 107 -4.74 -10.17 6.19
N LYS A 108 -4.01 -11.16 5.68
CA LYS A 108 -3.18 -10.98 4.47
C LYS A 108 -4.01 -10.60 3.26
N THR A 109 -5.15 -11.26 3.07
CA THR A 109 -6.06 -10.94 1.98
C THR A 109 -6.63 -9.53 2.12
N GLY A 110 -7.01 -9.10 3.32
CA GLY A 110 -7.44 -7.72 3.58
C GLY A 110 -6.36 -6.70 3.25
N ILE A 111 -5.10 -6.92 3.65
CA ILE A 111 -3.97 -6.03 3.34
C ILE A 111 -3.76 -5.93 1.82
N LYS A 112 -3.71 -7.06 1.12
CA LYS A 112 -3.55 -7.08 -0.35
C LYS A 112 -4.71 -6.39 -1.06
N THR A 113 -5.94 -6.58 -0.60
CA THR A 113 -7.11 -5.91 -1.16
C THR A 113 -7.02 -4.40 -0.99
N CYS A 114 -6.57 -3.92 0.17
CA CYS A 114 -6.31 -2.49 0.40
C CYS A 114 -5.20 -1.94 -0.50
N GLU A 115 -4.13 -2.70 -0.74
CA GLU A 115 -3.06 -2.35 -1.68
C GLU A 115 -3.59 -2.24 -3.11
N GLU A 116 -4.30 -3.27 -3.60
CA GLU A 116 -4.93 -3.29 -4.93
C GLU A 116 -5.90 -2.12 -5.13
N ALA A 117 -6.59 -1.69 -4.07
CA ALA A 117 -7.49 -0.53 -4.08
C ALA A 117 -6.77 0.84 -4.07
N GLY A 118 -5.45 0.87 -3.86
CA GLY A 118 -4.67 2.11 -3.64
C GLY A 118 -4.91 2.74 -2.26
N GLY A 119 -5.49 2.00 -1.32
CA GLY A 119 -5.86 2.47 0.01
C GLY A 119 -4.70 2.45 1.01
N HIS A 120 -3.67 3.28 0.81
CA HIS A 120 -2.43 3.26 1.62
C HIS A 120 -2.67 3.35 3.14
N LYS A 121 -3.64 4.17 3.59
CA LYS A 121 -3.97 4.28 5.02
C LYS A 121 -4.60 3.00 5.57
N ALA A 122 -5.57 2.45 4.85
CA ALA A 122 -6.24 1.21 5.26
C ALA A 122 -5.26 0.03 5.26
N ALA A 123 -4.42 -0.07 4.24
CA ALA A 123 -3.35 -1.07 4.17
C ALA A 123 -2.41 -0.94 5.38
N LEU A 124 -1.94 0.28 5.68
CA LEU A 124 -1.04 0.52 6.82
C LEU A 124 -1.67 0.14 8.16
N ASP A 125 -2.93 0.53 8.42
CA ASP A 125 -3.64 0.16 9.64
C ASP A 125 -3.68 -1.37 9.84
N LEU A 126 -3.96 -2.11 8.77
CA LEU A 126 -3.99 -3.58 8.80
C LEU A 126 -2.60 -4.21 8.94
N ILE A 127 -1.58 -3.64 8.30
CA ILE A 127 -0.18 -4.11 8.41
C ILE A 127 0.33 -3.96 9.83
N LEU A 128 0.05 -2.83 10.49
CA LEU A 128 0.44 -2.62 11.88
C LEU A 128 -0.23 -3.63 12.80
N ARG A 129 -1.51 -3.96 12.56
CA ARG A 129 -2.21 -5.03 13.28
C ARG A 129 -1.58 -6.40 13.02
N TYR A 130 -1.25 -6.72 11.76
CA TYR A 130 -0.60 -7.96 11.36
C TYR A 130 0.75 -8.15 12.06
N LYS A 131 1.60 -7.12 12.02
CA LYS A 131 2.92 -7.12 12.63
C LYS A 131 2.84 -7.30 14.15
N ALA A 132 1.87 -6.65 14.80
CA ALA A 132 1.65 -6.78 16.24
C ALA A 132 1.21 -8.19 16.65
N LEU A 133 0.34 -8.84 15.86
CA LEU A 133 -0.20 -10.17 16.17
C LEU A 133 0.80 -11.29 15.86
N PHE A 134 1.45 -11.23 14.70
CA PHE A 134 2.24 -12.34 14.18
C PHE A 134 3.75 -12.15 14.30
N LYS A 135 4.21 -10.94 14.69
CA LYS A 135 5.64 -10.57 14.75
C LYS A 135 6.37 -10.88 13.44
N ASP A 136 5.67 -10.66 12.33
CA ASP A 136 6.11 -10.96 10.97
C ASP A 136 6.20 -9.67 10.14
N ASN A 137 7.27 -9.57 9.35
CA ASN A 137 7.60 -8.43 8.50
C ASN A 137 7.28 -8.69 7.02
N TYR A 138 6.42 -9.68 6.71
CA TYR A 138 6.01 -10.04 5.35
C TYR A 138 5.62 -8.83 4.47
N PHE A 139 4.97 -7.81 5.05
CA PHE A 139 4.53 -6.61 4.35
C PHE A 139 5.47 -5.41 4.46
N ALA A 140 6.75 -5.60 4.84
CA ALA A 140 7.71 -4.51 5.05
C ALA A 140 7.80 -3.51 3.87
N LYS A 141 7.81 -4.02 2.63
CA LYS A 141 7.85 -3.17 1.43
C LYS A 141 6.60 -2.30 1.32
N LEU A 142 5.42 -2.89 1.52
CA LEU A 142 4.15 -2.18 1.48
C LEU A 142 3.99 -1.22 2.66
N GLU A 143 4.47 -1.57 3.86
CA GLU A 143 4.54 -0.69 5.04
C GLU A 143 5.32 0.58 4.69
N PHE A 144 6.53 0.43 4.16
CA PHE A 144 7.39 1.53 3.71
C PHE A 144 6.68 2.42 2.68
N PHE A 145 6.15 1.84 1.60
CA PHE A 145 5.48 2.62 0.56
C PHE A 145 4.20 3.28 1.07
N SER A 146 3.48 2.67 1.98
CA SER A 146 2.29 3.27 2.58
C SER A 146 2.66 4.52 3.37
N PHE A 147 3.73 4.50 4.18
CA PHE A 147 4.23 5.70 4.85
C PHE A 147 4.70 6.77 3.84
N TYR A 148 5.43 6.36 2.80
CA TYR A 148 5.90 7.26 1.74
C TYR A 148 4.75 8.00 1.03
N TYR A 149 3.73 7.27 0.54
CA TYR A 149 2.59 7.87 -0.15
C TYR A 149 1.70 8.73 0.77
N LEU A 150 1.68 8.41 2.06
CA LEU A 150 1.02 9.24 3.08
C LEU A 150 1.86 10.45 3.53
N ARG A 151 3.04 10.67 2.91
CA ARG A 151 3.99 11.75 3.25
C ARG A 151 4.48 11.73 4.70
N LYS A 152 4.53 10.54 5.28
CA LYS A 152 5.07 10.25 6.62
C LYS A 152 6.52 9.79 6.48
N PHE A 153 7.39 10.73 6.11
CA PHE A 153 8.74 10.39 5.65
C PHE A 153 9.64 9.87 6.80
N GLU A 154 9.47 10.38 8.01
CA GLU A 154 10.17 9.90 9.20
C GLU A 154 9.79 8.46 9.52
N GLU A 155 8.50 8.11 9.52
CA GLU A 155 8.05 6.74 9.74
C GLU A 155 8.47 5.82 8.60
N ALA A 156 8.52 6.30 7.35
CA ALA A 156 9.08 5.53 6.24
C ALA A 156 10.57 5.21 6.47
N LEU A 157 11.37 6.16 6.99
CA LEU A 157 12.77 5.88 7.36
C LEU A 157 12.88 4.82 8.46
N VAL A 158 12.01 4.87 9.47
CA VAL A 158 11.99 3.87 10.54
C VAL A 158 11.61 2.50 9.99
N ALA A 159 10.54 2.41 9.19
CA ALA A 159 10.11 1.17 8.55
C ALA A 159 11.21 0.57 7.65
N PHE A 160 11.97 1.41 6.93
CA PHE A 160 13.13 0.96 6.17
C PHE A 160 14.22 0.38 7.08
N LYS A 161 14.60 1.10 8.14
CA LYS A 161 15.66 0.68 9.07
C LYS A 161 15.34 -0.64 9.76
N ASP A 162 14.10 -0.79 10.24
CA ASP A 162 13.64 -2.00 10.93
C ASP A 162 13.63 -3.23 10.00
N ASN A 163 13.55 -3.00 8.68
CA ASN A 163 13.46 -4.04 7.66
C ASN A 163 14.62 -4.00 6.66
N ALA A 164 15.77 -3.41 7.04
CA ALA A 164 16.87 -3.16 6.11
C ALA A 164 17.43 -4.45 5.50
N SER A 165 17.38 -5.58 6.22
CA SER A 165 17.81 -6.89 5.70
C SER A 165 17.00 -7.34 4.46
N ILE A 166 15.74 -6.91 4.36
CA ILE A 166 14.81 -7.26 3.27
C ILE A 166 14.84 -6.18 2.19
N LEU A 167 14.93 -4.91 2.59
CA LEU A 167 14.65 -3.77 1.71
C LEU A 167 15.88 -3.15 1.05
N LYS A 168 17.10 -3.38 1.57
CA LYS A 168 18.32 -2.67 1.14
C LYS A 168 18.75 -2.90 -0.31
N GLU A 169 18.22 -3.92 -0.98
CA GLU A 169 18.55 -4.26 -2.38
C GLU A 169 17.40 -3.93 -3.35
N ASP A 170 16.24 -3.50 -2.82
CA ASP A 170 15.09 -3.16 -3.64
C ASP A 170 15.26 -1.75 -4.21
N ARG A 171 15.48 -1.67 -5.53
CA ARG A 171 15.74 -0.42 -6.24
C ARG A 171 14.64 0.62 -6.03
N ASP A 172 13.37 0.20 -6.10
CA ASP A 172 12.23 1.13 -5.97
C ASP A 172 12.17 1.69 -4.56
N VAL A 173 12.42 0.84 -3.56
CA VAL A 173 12.51 1.28 -2.16
C VAL A 173 13.68 2.22 -1.94
N LEU A 174 14.86 1.94 -2.48
CA LEU A 174 16.03 2.82 -2.36
C LEU A 174 15.81 4.18 -3.04
N ALA A 175 15.15 4.21 -4.21
CA ALA A 175 14.78 5.44 -4.89
C ALA A 175 13.82 6.27 -4.04
N ALA A 176 12.74 5.66 -3.55
CA ALA A 176 11.78 6.32 -2.67
C ALA A 176 12.41 6.75 -1.33
N LEU A 177 13.35 5.98 -0.80
CA LEU A 177 14.12 6.31 0.41
C LEU A 177 14.98 7.56 0.19
N GLY A 178 15.68 7.64 -0.94
CA GLY A 178 16.41 8.84 -1.35
C GLY A 178 15.49 10.06 -1.40
N LEU A 179 14.28 9.91 -1.97
CA LEU A 179 13.28 10.98 -1.98
C LEU A 179 12.78 11.34 -0.59
N CYS A 180 12.56 10.38 0.32
CA CYS A 180 12.25 10.66 1.72
C CYS A 180 13.34 11.54 2.35
N LEU A 181 14.61 11.18 2.15
CA LEU A 181 15.74 11.92 2.70
C LEU A 181 15.81 13.35 2.15
N VAL A 182 15.55 13.55 0.85
CA VAL A 182 15.43 14.89 0.25
C VAL A 182 14.32 15.71 0.93
N GLN A 183 13.13 15.12 1.11
CA GLN A 183 12.00 15.82 1.75
C GLN A 183 12.29 16.18 3.23
N LEU A 184 13.15 15.41 3.88
CA LEU A 184 13.61 15.65 5.25
C LEU A 184 14.83 16.58 5.33
N GLY A 185 15.33 17.10 4.20
CA GLY A 185 16.50 17.98 4.14
C GLY A 185 17.84 17.27 4.34
N LYS A 186 17.88 15.94 4.26
CA LYS A 186 19.08 15.10 4.44
C LYS A 186 19.77 14.84 3.11
N PHE A 187 20.23 15.91 2.47
CA PHE A 187 20.70 15.87 1.08
C PHE A 187 21.94 14.98 0.87
N GLU A 188 22.90 14.99 1.80
CA GLU A 188 24.11 14.16 1.69
C GLU A 188 23.79 12.65 1.78
N GLU A 189 22.91 12.26 2.71
CA GLU A 189 22.44 10.88 2.81
C GLU A 189 21.65 10.48 1.56
N ALA A 190 20.78 11.37 1.06
CA ALA A 190 20.00 11.14 -0.15
C ALA A 190 20.92 10.90 -1.36
N LYS A 191 21.92 11.77 -1.54
CA LYS A 191 22.92 11.66 -2.62
C LYS A 191 23.63 10.31 -2.58
N GLY A 192 24.12 9.90 -1.40
CA GLY A 192 24.83 8.64 -1.23
C GLY A 192 24.00 7.39 -1.54
N ILE A 193 22.66 7.47 -1.48
CA ILE A 193 21.75 6.39 -1.89
C ILE A 193 21.44 6.48 -3.38
N LEU A 194 21.05 7.67 -3.85
CA LEU A 194 20.59 7.88 -5.23
C LEU A 194 21.70 7.67 -6.26
N GLU A 195 22.94 8.06 -5.97
CA GLU A 195 24.09 7.87 -6.87
C GLU A 195 24.44 6.39 -7.10
N LYS A 196 24.07 5.51 -6.17
CA LYS A 196 24.33 4.07 -6.28
C LYS A 196 23.27 3.34 -7.09
N LEU A 197 22.18 4.01 -7.47
CA LEU A 197 21.13 3.40 -8.27
C LEU A 197 21.57 3.26 -9.74
N PRO A 198 21.30 2.12 -10.39
CA PRO A 198 21.54 1.97 -11.82
C PRO A 198 20.83 3.07 -12.62
N GLY A 199 21.55 3.72 -13.54
CA GLY A 199 21.07 4.85 -14.33
C GLY A 199 21.30 6.24 -13.69
N ALA A 200 21.81 6.32 -12.46
CA ALA A 200 22.15 7.61 -11.85
C ALA A 200 23.26 8.36 -12.62
N GLY A 201 24.21 7.63 -13.21
CA GLY A 201 25.25 8.19 -14.08
C GLY A 201 24.78 8.59 -15.48
N GLU A 202 23.51 8.32 -15.85
CA GLU A 202 22.91 8.82 -17.09
C GLU A 202 22.20 10.17 -16.89
N ILE A 203 21.98 10.58 -15.64
CA ILE A 203 21.37 11.85 -15.31
C ILE A 203 22.46 12.91 -15.38
N PRO A 204 22.36 13.90 -16.28
CA PRO A 204 23.40 14.90 -16.39
C PRO A 204 23.55 15.67 -15.08
N SER A 205 24.80 15.95 -14.68
CA SER A 205 25.08 16.72 -13.47
C SER A 205 24.48 18.13 -13.57
N TYR A 206 24.37 18.82 -12.43
CA TYR A 206 23.95 20.23 -12.44
C TYR A 206 24.87 21.06 -13.33
N GLU A 207 26.18 20.84 -13.24
CA GLU A 207 27.21 21.52 -14.05
C GLU A 207 27.08 21.19 -15.55
N GLU A 208 26.77 19.94 -15.88
CA GLU A 208 26.50 19.53 -17.27
C GLU A 208 25.25 20.21 -17.81
N LYS A 209 24.18 20.31 -17.01
CA LYS A 209 22.96 21.05 -17.39
C LYS A 209 23.18 22.55 -17.48
N VAL A 210 23.97 23.15 -16.60
CA VAL A 210 24.38 24.57 -16.71
C VAL A 210 25.12 24.80 -18.03
N THR A 211 25.99 23.87 -18.42
CA THR A 211 26.72 23.94 -19.69
C THR A 211 25.78 23.79 -20.90
N GLU A 212 24.86 22.82 -20.86
CA GLU A 212 23.84 22.60 -21.89
C GLU A 212 22.95 23.83 -22.10
N TYR A 213 22.53 24.48 -21.01
CA TYR A 213 21.69 25.67 -21.04
C TYR A 213 22.44 26.99 -21.20
N ALA A 214 23.78 26.99 -21.25
CA ALA A 214 24.59 28.21 -21.36
C ALA A 214 24.16 29.14 -22.52
N PRO A 215 23.85 28.65 -23.74
CA PRO A 215 23.35 29.51 -24.82
C PRO A 215 21.99 30.14 -24.50
N VAL A 216 21.10 29.39 -23.85
CA VAL A 216 19.76 29.86 -23.46
C VAL A 216 19.88 30.91 -22.35
N ILE A 217 20.77 30.69 -21.38
CA ILE A 217 21.09 31.62 -20.29
C ILE A 217 21.58 32.97 -20.87
N GLN A 218 22.48 32.95 -21.86
CA GLN A 218 22.94 34.18 -22.52
C GLN A 218 21.79 34.92 -23.23
N SER A 219 20.80 34.20 -23.72
CA SER A 219 19.63 34.75 -24.42
C SER A 219 18.45 35.16 -23.51
N ILE A 220 18.56 35.04 -22.17
CA ILE A 220 17.49 35.42 -21.23
C ILE A 220 16.95 36.82 -21.52
N SER A 221 17.84 37.79 -21.75
CA SER A 221 17.43 39.19 -22.02
C SER A 221 16.58 39.34 -23.29
N VAL A 222 16.77 38.46 -24.28
CA VAL A 222 15.98 38.43 -25.51
C VAL A 222 14.61 37.81 -25.24
N TYR A 223 14.57 36.70 -24.51
CA TYR A 223 13.32 36.08 -24.08
C TYR A 223 12.46 37.01 -23.22
N GLU A 224 13.07 37.76 -22.29
CA GLU A 224 12.37 38.72 -21.44
C GLU A 224 11.67 39.82 -22.24
N LYS A 225 12.31 40.33 -23.31
CA LYS A 225 11.75 41.40 -24.16
C LYS A 225 10.49 40.97 -24.91
N ARG A 226 10.40 39.70 -25.31
CA ARG A 226 9.26 39.14 -26.07
C ARG A 226 8.46 38.12 -25.26
N ARG A 227 8.48 38.20 -23.92
CA ARG A 227 7.88 37.21 -23.00
C ARG A 227 6.42 36.86 -23.32
N LYS A 228 5.64 37.83 -23.81
CA LYS A 228 4.21 37.65 -24.17
C LYS A 228 3.98 36.86 -25.45
N GLU A 229 5.01 36.71 -26.28
CA GLU A 229 4.95 36.07 -27.61
C GLU A 229 5.63 34.70 -27.60
N LEU A 230 6.18 34.26 -26.47
CA LEU A 230 6.91 33.01 -26.36
C LEU A 230 5.98 31.80 -26.49
N SER A 231 6.43 30.82 -27.26
CA SER A 231 5.81 29.50 -27.31
C SER A 231 5.97 28.76 -25.97
N LYS A 232 5.16 27.71 -25.74
CA LYS A 232 5.29 26.84 -24.56
C LYS A 232 6.70 26.25 -24.42
N LYS A 233 7.35 25.89 -25.53
CA LYS A 233 8.73 25.36 -25.55
C LYS A 233 9.73 26.43 -25.12
N GLU A 234 9.63 27.65 -25.67
CA GLU A 234 10.53 28.75 -25.30
C GLU A 234 10.33 29.22 -23.84
N LEU A 235 9.10 29.15 -23.33
CA LEU A 235 8.83 29.39 -21.90
C LEU A 235 9.46 28.32 -21.02
N LEU A 236 9.46 27.05 -21.46
CA LEU A 236 10.12 25.96 -20.76
C LEU A 236 11.65 26.19 -20.74
N ASP A 237 12.23 26.52 -21.89
CA ASP A 237 13.65 26.85 -22.04
C ASP A 237 14.04 28.05 -21.16
N LEU A 238 13.20 29.10 -21.11
CA LEU A 238 13.39 30.25 -20.23
C LEU A 238 13.31 29.87 -18.74
N GLY A 239 12.36 29.01 -18.36
CA GLY A 239 12.21 28.51 -16.99
C GLY A 239 13.46 27.77 -16.52
N TYR A 240 13.98 26.85 -17.36
CA TYR A 240 15.23 26.15 -17.08
C TYR A 240 16.45 27.06 -17.11
N ALA A 241 16.50 28.05 -18.01
CA ALA A 241 17.58 29.04 -18.02
C ALA A 241 17.64 29.83 -16.71
N TYR A 242 16.49 30.27 -16.18
CA TYR A 242 16.44 30.89 -14.85
C TYR A 242 16.84 29.94 -13.73
N LEU A 243 16.47 28.66 -13.82
CA LEU A 243 16.85 27.64 -12.83
C LEU A 243 18.36 27.47 -12.77
N PHE A 244 19.01 27.25 -13.92
CA PHE A 244 20.45 27.02 -14.04
C PHE A 244 21.29 28.31 -13.95
N SER A 245 20.66 29.49 -14.02
CA SER A 245 21.28 30.77 -13.68
C SER A 245 20.96 31.25 -12.26
N GLU A 246 20.52 30.33 -11.38
CA GLU A 246 20.21 30.56 -9.96
C GLU A 246 19.14 31.64 -9.68
N SER A 247 18.35 32.00 -10.69
CA SER A 247 17.25 32.96 -10.62
C SER A 247 15.94 32.26 -10.21
N TYR A 248 15.97 31.55 -9.08
CA TYR A 248 14.94 30.59 -8.67
C TYR A 248 13.50 31.16 -8.63
N LYS A 249 13.32 32.40 -8.15
CA LYS A 249 12.00 33.04 -8.11
C LYS A 249 11.40 33.23 -9.50
N LYS A 250 12.21 33.64 -10.48
CA LYS A 250 11.75 33.81 -11.86
C LYS A 250 11.46 32.47 -12.52
N ALA A 251 12.26 31.44 -12.21
CA ALA A 251 12.01 30.08 -12.67
C ALA A 251 10.65 29.57 -12.17
N GLU A 252 10.38 29.74 -10.87
CA GLU A 252 9.11 29.36 -10.24
C GLU A 252 7.90 30.06 -10.88
N GLU A 253 7.97 31.37 -11.13
CA GLU A 253 6.91 32.13 -11.81
C GLU A 253 6.58 31.55 -13.19
N VAL A 254 7.63 31.23 -13.98
CA VAL A 254 7.47 30.69 -15.34
C VAL A 254 6.89 29.28 -15.30
N PHE A 255 7.38 28.40 -14.44
CA PHE A 255 6.84 27.05 -14.30
C PHE A 255 5.40 27.04 -13.79
N THR A 256 5.07 27.91 -12.84
CA THR A 256 3.69 28.06 -12.35
C THR A 256 2.74 28.51 -13.46
N PHE A 257 3.18 29.45 -14.29
CA PHE A 257 2.42 29.90 -15.46
C PHE A 257 2.24 28.80 -16.51
N LEU A 258 3.26 27.97 -16.76
CA LEU A 258 3.15 26.84 -17.68
C LEU A 258 2.15 25.79 -17.19
N VAL A 259 2.17 25.47 -15.89
CA VAL A 259 1.24 24.52 -15.28
C VAL A 259 -0.20 25.05 -15.31
N SER A 260 -0.42 26.35 -15.13
CA SER A 260 -1.77 26.93 -15.18
C SER A 260 -2.38 26.89 -16.59
N GLN A 261 -1.56 26.84 -17.64
CA GLN A 261 -1.99 26.68 -19.03
C GLN A 261 -2.11 25.21 -19.50
N ALA A 262 -1.84 24.25 -18.62
CA ALA A 262 -1.97 22.82 -18.90
C ALA A 262 -3.27 22.21 -18.34
N LYS A 263 -4.08 23.01 -17.64
CA LYS A 263 -5.46 22.68 -17.24
C LYS A 263 -6.45 23.15 -18.30
#